data_AF-A0A935SX69-F1
#
_entry.id   AF-A0A935SX69-F1
#
_cell.length_a   1.000
_cell.length_b   1.000
_cell.length_c   1.000
_cell.angle_alpha   90.00
_cell.angle_beta   90.00
_cell.angle_gamma   90.00
#
_symmetry.space_group_name_H-M   'P 1'
#
loop_
_entity.id
_entity.type
_entity.pdbx_description
1 polymer ?
#
loop_
_entity_poly.entity_id
_entity_poly.type
_entity_poly.pdbx_seq_one_letter_code
_entity_poly.pdbx_strand_id
1 'polypeptide(L)'
;MTNYVVGAPDQLQINVLPEPIIERKVRVRPDGKISVDLIGDVQAAGLTPRQIATSIEEKILRFKRDASVNVSVIDSPSQFVTVYGEVGAPGTFPLSSDMRISEAIGRVGGTRPFASQNKIRIVRTSGGKTQVIRVRLKDIAKGDLSTNIMVAEGDLIVVPPTAFARVGYAMQMLFFPFQPILNGASQVGAVAAGANTLSSAR
;
A
#
# COMPACT_ATOMS: atom_id res chain seq x y z
N MET A 1 23.77 -1.20 1.31
CA MET A 1 22.94 0.02 1.41
C MET A 1 22.23 0.18 0.09
N THR A 2 20.99 -0.28 0.04
CA THR A 2 20.11 -0.26 -1.13
C THR A 2 19.89 1.20 -1.52
N ASN A 3 20.18 1.56 -2.77
CA ASN A 3 20.14 2.94 -3.26
C ASN A 3 18.69 3.46 -3.22
N TYR A 4 18.27 4.01 -2.08
CA TYR A 4 17.01 4.72 -1.97
C TYR A 4 16.99 5.86 -2.98
N VAL A 5 15.99 5.82 -3.86
CA VAL A 5 15.71 6.90 -4.81
C VAL A 5 14.53 7.68 -4.24
N VAL A 6 14.72 8.99 -4.11
CA VAL A 6 13.68 9.89 -3.63
C VAL A 6 12.56 9.98 -4.66
N GLY A 7 11.32 9.97 -4.19
CA GLY A 7 10.11 10.16 -4.98
C GLY A 7 9.17 11.20 -4.35
N ALA A 8 8.17 11.66 -5.10
CA ALA A 8 7.10 12.45 -4.51
C ALA A 8 6.08 11.49 -3.83
N PRO A 9 5.56 11.79 -2.63
CA PRO A 9 5.69 13.02 -1.84
C PRO A 9 6.60 12.88 -0.60
N ASP A 10 7.82 12.36 -0.76
CA ASP A 10 8.79 12.14 0.34
C ASP A 10 9.09 13.39 1.16
N GLN A 11 9.56 13.16 2.40
CA GLN A 11 10.06 14.21 3.27
C GLN A 11 11.56 14.03 3.53
N LEU A 12 12.31 15.10 3.32
CA LEU A 12 13.75 15.15 3.51
C LEU A 12 14.10 16.15 4.62
N GLN A 13 15.16 15.84 5.37
CA GLN A 13 15.84 16.79 6.23
C GLN A 13 17.10 17.27 5.52
N ILE A 14 17.29 18.58 5.48
CA ILE A 14 18.51 19.21 4.97
C ILE A 14 19.21 19.88 6.15
N ASN A 15 20.49 19.59 6.32
CA ASN A 15 21.36 20.23 7.29
C ASN A 15 22.54 20.88 6.57
N VAL A 16 22.81 22.17 6.85
CA VAL A 16 23.92 22.92 6.27
C VAL A 16 24.85 23.40 7.40
N LEU A 17 26.12 23.02 7.35
CA LEU A 17 27.17 23.39 8.33
C LEU A 17 28.03 24.56 7.77
N PRO A 18 28.70 25.42 8.58
CA PRO A 18 28.97 25.33 10.04
C PRO A 18 28.20 26.31 10.98
N GLU A 19 27.22 27.09 10.51
CA GLU A 19 26.50 28.11 11.31
C GLU A 19 24.98 27.88 11.33
N PRO A 20 24.27 28.31 12.40
CA PRO A 20 23.44 27.47 13.23
C PRO A 20 22.23 26.86 12.51
N ILE A 21 22.13 25.53 12.64
CA ILE A 21 20.94 24.67 12.56
C ILE A 21 19.84 25.20 11.64
N ILE A 22 20.12 25.35 10.34
CA ILE A 22 19.05 25.29 9.34
C ILE A 22 18.66 23.81 9.22
N GLU A 23 18.01 23.28 10.26
CA GLU A 23 17.31 22.00 10.21
C GLU A 23 15.99 22.25 9.49
N ARG A 24 15.96 21.91 8.20
CA ARG A 24 14.74 22.10 7.39
C ARG A 24 14.19 20.78 6.93
N LYS A 25 12.94 20.55 7.31
CA LYS A 25 12.10 19.48 6.78
C LYS A 25 11.42 20.00 5.52
N VAL A 26 11.77 19.44 4.36
CA VAL A 26 11.19 19.79 3.07
C VAL A 26 10.43 18.60 2.50
N ARG A 27 9.35 18.88 1.79
CA ARG A 27 8.57 17.86 1.07
C ARG A 27 8.90 17.92 -0.42
N VAL A 28 9.06 16.76 -1.04
CA VAL A 28 9.17 16.62 -2.49
C VAL A 28 7.82 16.92 -3.11
N ARG A 29 7.78 17.94 -3.96
CA ARG A 29 6.59 18.38 -4.67
C ARG A 29 6.22 17.41 -5.81
N PRO A 30 4.98 17.48 -6.35
CA PRO A 30 4.56 16.63 -7.47
C PRO A 30 5.40 16.77 -8.75
N ASP A 31 6.07 17.91 -8.95
CA ASP A 31 7.00 18.11 -10.06
C ASP A 31 8.40 17.53 -9.79
N GLY A 32 8.57 16.84 -8.66
CA GLY A 32 9.81 16.16 -8.27
C GLY A 32 10.86 17.08 -7.67
N LYS A 33 10.54 18.34 -7.36
CA LYS A 33 11.48 19.30 -6.80
C LYS A 33 11.27 19.53 -5.31
N ILE A 34 12.30 20.04 -4.66
CA ILE A 34 12.25 20.61 -3.31
C ILE A 34 12.64 22.09 -3.40
N SER A 35 12.06 22.91 -2.53
CA SER A 35 12.41 24.33 -2.43
C SER A 35 13.39 24.53 -1.28
N VAL A 36 14.54 25.11 -1.59
CA VAL A 36 15.64 25.36 -0.65
C VAL A 36 15.93 26.86 -0.63
N ASP A 37 16.05 27.44 0.56
CA ASP A 37 16.35 28.86 0.72
C ASP A 37 17.66 29.23 -0.01
N LEU A 38 17.74 30.47 -0.50
CA LEU A 38 18.87 31.04 -1.26
C LEU A 38 19.10 30.47 -2.67
N ILE A 39 18.79 29.20 -2.91
CA ILE A 39 19.06 28.52 -4.19
C ILE A 39 17.81 28.13 -4.98
N GLY A 40 16.62 28.30 -4.39
CA GLY A 40 15.33 28.04 -5.01
C GLY A 40 15.06 26.56 -5.20
N ASP A 41 14.54 26.19 -6.37
CA ASP A 41 14.11 24.83 -6.65
C ASP A 41 15.30 23.91 -7.03
N VAL A 42 15.34 22.74 -6.39
CA VAL A 42 16.34 21.69 -6.63
C VAL A 42 15.61 20.39 -6.99
N GLN A 43 16.08 19.71 -8.04
CA GLN A 43 15.55 18.39 -8.40
C GLN A 43 15.84 17.40 -7.28
N ALA A 44 14.82 16.66 -6.82
CA ALA A 44 14.95 15.65 -5.79
C ALA A 44 14.47 14.28 -6.26
N ALA A 45 13.31 14.20 -6.92
CA ALA A 45 12.77 12.96 -7.41
C ALA A 45 13.70 12.33 -8.46
N GLY A 46 13.89 11.01 -8.36
CA GLY A 46 14.82 10.27 -9.22
C GLY A 46 16.29 10.34 -8.78
N LEU A 47 16.61 11.09 -7.73
CA LEU A 47 17.96 11.19 -7.17
C LEU A 47 18.06 10.51 -5.81
N THR A 48 19.27 10.07 -5.48
CA THR A 48 19.62 9.63 -4.13
C THR A 48 19.84 10.83 -3.21
N PRO A 49 19.66 10.70 -1.88
CA PRO A 49 19.94 11.77 -0.93
C PRO A 49 21.35 12.36 -1.09
N ARG A 50 22.33 11.51 -1.40
CA ARG A 50 23.71 11.94 -1.68
C ARG A 50 23.83 12.83 -2.92
N GLN A 51 23.16 12.46 -4.01
CA GLN A 51 23.16 13.28 -5.24
C GLN A 51 22.45 14.62 -5.02
N ILE A 52 21.37 14.62 -4.23
CA ILE A 52 20.67 15.85 -3.84
C ILE A 52 21.60 16.73 -3.01
N ALA A 53 22.31 16.18 -2.03
CA ALA A 53 23.26 16.91 -1.20
C ALA A 53 24.33 17.61 -2.05
N THR A 54 24.96 16.88 -2.97
CA THR A 54 25.94 17.45 -3.92
C THR A 54 25.34 18.56 -4.78
N SER A 55 24.12 18.36 -5.29
CA SER A 55 23.43 19.38 -6.11
C SER A 55 23.10 20.66 -5.34
N ILE A 56 22.79 20.55 -4.05
CA ILE A 56 22.54 21.70 -3.17
C ILE A 56 23.85 22.40 -2.84
N GLU A 57 24.89 21.63 -2.50
CA GLU A 57 26.22 22.12 -2.15
C GLU A 57 26.82 22.97 -3.27
N GLU A 58 26.80 22.47 -4.51
CA GLU A 58 27.29 23.22 -5.69
C GLU A 58 26.60 24.58 -5.88
N LYS A 59 25.30 24.65 -5.59
CA LYS A 59 24.51 25.88 -5.73
C LYS A 59 24.74 26.84 -4.57
N ILE A 60 24.86 26.34 -3.35
CA ILE A 60 24.97 27.17 -2.14
C ILE A 60 26.35 27.81 -1.99
N LEU A 61 27.40 27.23 -2.59
CA LEU A 61 28.76 27.77 -2.60
C LEU A 61 28.86 29.18 -3.19
N ARG A 62 27.90 29.60 -4.02
CA ARG A 62 27.79 30.98 -4.55
C ARG A 62 27.41 32.01 -3.48
N PHE A 63 26.82 31.56 -2.38
CA PHE A 63 26.29 32.39 -1.30
C PHE A 63 27.03 32.17 0.03
N LYS A 64 27.52 30.95 0.28
CA LYS A 64 28.27 30.57 1.49
C LYS A 64 29.51 29.77 1.12
N ARG A 65 30.69 30.34 1.40
CA ARG A 65 31.97 29.60 1.28
C ARG A 65 32.04 28.53 2.35
N ASP A 66 32.69 27.40 2.04
CA ASP A 66 32.91 26.28 2.96
C ASP A 66 31.65 25.64 3.56
N ALA A 67 30.51 25.75 2.86
CA ALA A 67 29.27 25.10 3.25
C ALA A 67 29.33 23.60 2.96
N SER A 68 28.92 22.77 3.93
CA SER A 68 28.72 21.33 3.74
C SER A 68 27.26 20.95 3.95
N VAL A 69 26.73 20.13 3.05
CA VAL A 69 25.30 19.77 3.01
C VAL A 69 25.12 18.28 3.31
N ASN A 70 24.25 17.99 4.27
CA ASN A 70 23.76 16.63 4.53
C ASN A 70 22.26 16.57 4.25
N VAL A 71 21.83 15.50 3.56
CA VAL A 71 20.42 15.24 3.23
C VAL A 71 20.06 13.85 3.75
N SER A 72 19.04 13.78 4.60
CA SER A 72 18.48 12.52 5.10
C SER A 72 16.99 12.42 4.77
N VAL A 73 16.49 11.20 4.64
CA VAL A 73 15.06 10.93 4.42
C VAL A 73 14.38 10.78 5.79
N ILE A 74 13.34 11.57 6.02
CA ILE A 74 12.54 11.52 7.25
C ILE A 74 11.36 10.56 7.08
N ASP A 75 10.68 10.68 5.93
CA ASP A 75 9.52 9.88 5.59
C ASP A 75 9.54 9.59 4.09
N SER A 76 9.09 8.39 3.71
CA SER A 76 9.20 7.84 2.35
C SER A 76 7.86 7.33 1.79
N PRO A 77 6.79 8.15 1.72
CA PRO A 77 5.50 7.69 1.23
C PRO A 77 5.51 7.30 -0.24
N SER A 78 6.52 7.73 -1.01
CA SER A 78 6.69 7.28 -2.41
C SER A 78 7.05 5.80 -2.50
N GLN A 79 7.71 5.26 -1.48
CA GLN A 79 8.05 3.84 -1.42
C GLN A 79 6.92 3.05 -0.79
N PHE A 80 6.05 2.52 -1.65
CA PHE A 80 4.92 1.70 -1.21
C PHE A 80 4.87 0.37 -1.95
N VAL A 81 4.16 -0.57 -1.33
CA VAL A 81 3.78 -1.86 -1.91
C VAL A 81 2.30 -2.05 -1.69
N THR A 82 1.63 -2.60 -2.70
CA THR A 82 0.20 -2.94 -2.61
C THR A 82 0.03 -4.45 -2.57
N VAL A 83 -0.74 -4.94 -1.60
CA VAL A 83 -1.11 -6.35 -1.51
C VAL A 83 -2.62 -6.49 -1.65
N TYR A 84 -3.06 -7.36 -2.55
CA TYR A 84 -4.47 -7.60 -2.84
C TYR A 84 -4.80 -9.10 -2.86
N GLY A 85 -6.06 -9.43 -2.52
CA GLY A 85 -6.61 -10.78 -2.62
C GLY A 85 -6.77 -11.50 -1.28
N GLU A 86 -6.53 -12.81 -1.26
CA GLU A 86 -6.76 -13.69 -0.10
C GLU A 86 -5.68 -13.57 0.99
N VAL A 87 -5.61 -12.39 1.61
CA VAL A 87 -4.71 -12.07 2.72
C VAL A 87 -5.51 -11.53 3.93
N GLY A 88 -4.88 -11.45 5.09
CA GLY A 88 -5.52 -10.94 6.31
C GLY A 88 -6.09 -9.53 6.11
N ALA A 89 -5.22 -8.59 5.76
CA ALA A 89 -5.54 -7.17 5.56
C ALA A 89 -5.00 -6.65 4.21
N PRO A 90 -5.77 -6.77 3.12
CA PRO A 90 -5.40 -6.19 1.83
C PRO A 90 -5.25 -4.67 1.92
N GLY A 91 -4.27 -4.11 1.20
CA GLY A 91 -4.04 -2.67 1.19
C GLY A 91 -2.64 -2.29 0.71
N THR A 92 -2.40 -0.98 0.72
CA THR A 92 -1.10 -0.39 0.42
C THR A 92 -0.39 -0.01 1.72
N PHE A 93 0.90 -0.31 1.83
CA PHE A 93 1.71 0.06 2.98
C PHE A 93 3.12 0.51 2.57
N PRO A 94 3.82 1.28 3.43
CA PRO A 94 5.17 1.75 3.15
C PRO A 94 6.16 0.59 3.02
N LEU A 95 6.95 0.57 1.95
CA LEU A 95 8.02 -0.39 1.73
C LEU A 95 9.15 -0.11 2.72
N SER A 96 9.56 -1.14 3.47
CA SER A 96 10.76 -1.07 4.29
C SER A 96 11.97 -1.53 3.47
N SER A 97 13.16 -1.01 3.83
CA SER A 97 14.42 -1.46 3.24
C SER A 97 14.58 -2.97 3.37
N ASP A 98 14.97 -3.62 2.27
CA ASP A 98 15.29 -5.05 2.17
C ASP A 98 14.12 -6.03 2.44
N MET A 99 12.88 -5.58 2.23
CA MET A 99 11.69 -6.42 2.41
C MET A 99 11.56 -7.51 1.33
N ARG A 100 11.40 -8.77 1.76
CA ARG A 100 11.08 -9.90 0.88
C ARG A 100 9.58 -10.14 0.78
N ILE A 101 9.17 -10.89 -0.25
CA ILE A 101 7.76 -11.21 -0.48
C ILE A 101 7.11 -11.96 0.70
N SER A 102 7.84 -12.84 1.38
CA SER A 102 7.34 -13.52 2.58
C SER A 102 7.02 -12.55 3.71
N GLU A 103 7.84 -11.52 3.90
CA GLU A 103 7.68 -10.50 4.94
C GLU A 103 6.54 -9.54 4.59
N ALA A 104 6.44 -9.13 3.32
CA ALA A 104 5.33 -8.30 2.82
C ALA A 104 3.97 -8.98 3.06
N ILE A 105 3.88 -10.29 2.80
CA ILE A 105 2.67 -11.07 3.07
C ILE A 105 2.43 -11.25 4.58
N GLY A 106 3.49 -11.44 5.37
CA GLY A 106 3.40 -11.48 6.83
C GLY A 106 2.85 -10.18 7.42
N ARG A 107 3.26 -9.03 6.87
CA ARG A 107 2.82 -7.70 7.33
C ARG A 107 1.33 -7.44 7.17
N VAL A 108 0.69 -8.08 6.19
CA VAL A 108 -0.77 -8.03 6.00
C VAL A 108 -1.51 -9.15 6.73
N GLY A 109 -0.89 -9.77 7.74
CA GLY A 109 -1.49 -10.84 8.54
C GLY A 109 -1.46 -12.22 7.89
N GLY A 110 -0.61 -12.43 6.88
CA GLY A 110 -0.47 -13.70 6.18
C GLY A 110 -1.60 -13.97 5.17
N THR A 111 -1.65 -15.20 4.68
CA THR A 111 -2.67 -15.64 3.71
C THR A 111 -3.90 -16.22 4.40
N ARG A 112 -5.08 -16.04 3.80
CA ARG A 112 -6.32 -16.70 4.24
C ARG A 112 -6.32 -18.21 3.94
N PRO A 113 -7.17 -19.02 4.60
CA PRO A 113 -7.20 -20.48 4.40
C PRO A 113 -7.42 -20.92 2.95
N PHE A 114 -8.17 -20.13 2.17
CA PHE A 114 -8.50 -20.43 0.78
C PHE A 114 -7.59 -19.75 -0.24
N ALA A 115 -6.42 -19.25 0.18
CA ALA A 115 -5.44 -18.64 -0.71
C ALA A 115 -4.66 -19.70 -1.52
N SER A 116 -4.45 -19.43 -2.81
CA SER A 116 -3.53 -20.21 -3.65
C SER A 116 -2.09 -19.76 -3.42
N GLN A 117 -1.47 -20.20 -2.33
CA GLN A 117 -0.12 -19.78 -1.92
C GLN A 117 0.98 -20.01 -2.98
N ASN A 118 0.82 -20.97 -3.89
CA ASN A 118 1.76 -21.22 -5.00
C ASN A 118 1.41 -20.57 -6.34
N LYS A 119 0.38 -19.72 -6.35
CA LYS A 119 -0.05 -18.96 -7.54
C LYS A 119 0.02 -17.45 -7.31
N ILE A 120 0.76 -17.02 -6.29
CA ILE A 120 0.96 -15.61 -5.99
C ILE A 120 1.75 -14.98 -7.14
N ARG A 121 1.37 -13.74 -7.47
CA ARG A 121 1.99 -12.99 -8.57
C ARG A 121 2.39 -11.61 -8.07
N ILE A 122 3.58 -11.18 -8.44
CA ILE A 122 4.01 -9.79 -8.32
C ILE A 122 3.88 -9.17 -9.71
N VAL A 123 3.12 -8.09 -9.80
CA VAL A 123 3.06 -7.25 -11.00
C VAL A 123 3.97 -6.06 -10.73
N ARG A 124 5.10 -6.01 -11.44
CA ARG A 124 6.12 -4.97 -11.29
C ARG A 124 6.20 -4.17 -12.58
N THR A 125 6.14 -2.85 -12.49
CA THR A 125 6.37 -1.97 -13.64
C THR A 125 7.71 -1.30 -13.47
N SER A 126 8.63 -1.53 -14.42
CA SER A 126 9.96 -0.93 -14.41
C SER A 126 10.33 -0.50 -15.83
N GLY A 127 10.80 0.73 -15.99
CA GLY A 127 11.18 1.28 -17.30
C GLY A 127 10.07 1.22 -18.36
N GLY A 128 8.81 1.41 -17.95
CA GLY A 128 7.63 1.33 -18.83
C GLY A 128 7.22 -0.09 -19.25
N LYS A 129 7.90 -1.14 -18.77
CA LYS A 129 7.54 -2.53 -19.01
C LYS A 129 6.93 -3.15 -17.76
N THR A 130 5.79 -3.81 -17.93
CA THR A 130 5.15 -4.59 -16.87
C THR A 130 5.64 -6.03 -16.95
N GLN A 131 6.20 -6.53 -15.84
CA GLN A 131 6.60 -7.91 -15.66
C GLN A 131 5.75 -8.59 -14.60
N VAL A 132 5.46 -9.87 -14.81
CA VAL A 132 4.70 -10.70 -13.88
C VAL A 132 5.63 -11.78 -13.33
N ILE A 133 5.92 -11.70 -12.03
CA ILE A 133 6.81 -12.64 -11.35
C ILE A 133 5.95 -13.61 -10.54
N ARG A 134 6.18 -14.92 -10.69
CA ARG A 134 5.45 -15.96 -9.95
C ARG A 134 6.16 -16.25 -8.64
N VAL A 135 5.37 -16.38 -7.57
CA VAL A 135 5.87 -16.66 -6.21
C VAL A 135 5.19 -17.90 -5.66
N ARG A 136 5.99 -18.78 -5.06
CA ARG A 136 5.55 -20.02 -4.43
C ARG A 136 5.70 -19.97 -2.92
N LEU A 137 4.78 -19.28 -2.25
CA LEU A 137 4.86 -19.04 -0.80
C LEU A 137 4.80 -20.32 0.04
N LYS A 138 4.06 -21.34 -0.41
CA LYS A 138 4.02 -22.64 0.29
C LYS A 138 5.38 -23.33 0.27
N ASP A 139 6.13 -23.16 -0.81
CA ASP A 139 7.45 -23.77 -0.97
C ASP A 139 8.49 -22.99 -0.14
N ILE A 140 8.37 -21.65 -0.09
CA ILE A 140 9.15 -20.79 0.80
C ILE A 140 8.97 -21.20 2.27
N ALA A 141 7.74 -21.46 2.70
CA ALA A 141 7.45 -21.93 4.06
C ALA A 141 8.06 -23.32 4.38
N LYS A 142 8.41 -24.09 3.35
CA LYS A 142 9.09 -25.40 3.47
C LYS A 142 10.61 -25.32 3.31
N GLY A 143 11.16 -24.13 3.08
CA GLY A 143 12.61 -23.90 2.93
C GLY A 143 13.08 -23.67 1.48
N ASP A 144 12.23 -23.77 0.46
CA ASP A 144 12.60 -23.40 -0.91
C ASP A 144 12.48 -21.88 -1.10
N LEU A 145 13.61 -21.18 -0.89
CA LEU A 145 13.69 -19.72 -1.01
C LEU A 145 13.85 -19.24 -2.46
N SER A 146 13.80 -20.11 -3.47
CA SER A 146 14.05 -19.74 -4.88
C SER A 146 13.10 -18.66 -5.41
N THR A 147 11.90 -18.56 -4.84
CA THR A 147 10.91 -17.54 -5.20
C THR A 147 10.73 -16.45 -4.15
N ASN A 148 11.52 -16.45 -3.06
CA ASN A 148 11.45 -15.45 -2.00
C ASN A 148 12.23 -14.18 -2.37
N ILE A 149 11.80 -13.51 -3.43
CA ILE A 149 12.48 -12.34 -3.99
C ILE A 149 12.20 -11.07 -3.17
N MET A 150 13.07 -10.07 -3.34
CA MET A 150 12.86 -8.73 -2.81
C MET A 150 11.70 -8.03 -3.51
N VAL A 151 10.89 -7.35 -2.73
CA VAL A 151 9.81 -6.49 -3.21
C VAL A 151 10.40 -5.14 -3.59
N ALA A 152 9.92 -4.57 -4.69
CA ALA A 152 10.32 -3.26 -5.16
C ALA A 152 9.20 -2.24 -4.93
N GLU A 153 9.56 -0.97 -4.96
CA GLU A 153 8.61 0.14 -4.98
C GLU A 153 7.57 -0.04 -6.08
N GLY A 154 6.31 0.20 -5.74
CA GLY A 154 5.18 0.14 -6.67
C GLY A 154 4.73 -1.28 -7.04
N ASP A 155 5.31 -2.31 -6.43
CA ASP A 155 4.88 -3.70 -6.66
C ASP A 155 3.43 -3.91 -6.24
N LEU A 156 2.66 -4.56 -7.12
CA LEU A 156 1.34 -5.10 -6.81
C LEU A 156 1.43 -6.61 -6.61
N ILE A 157 1.26 -7.04 -5.37
CA ILE A 157 1.24 -8.45 -4.97
C ILE A 157 -0.21 -8.94 -4.99
N VAL A 158 -0.49 -9.91 -5.84
CA VAL A 158 -1.81 -10.52 -5.99
C VAL A 158 -1.79 -11.93 -5.42
N VAL A 159 -2.64 -12.18 -4.43
CA VAL A 159 -2.84 -13.49 -3.80
C VAL A 159 -4.19 -14.04 -4.23
N PRO A 160 -4.24 -14.93 -5.25
CA PRO A 160 -5.51 -15.40 -5.78
C PRO A 160 -6.16 -16.46 -4.88
N PRO A 161 -7.50 -16.57 -4.87
CA PRO A 161 -8.20 -17.69 -4.23
C PRO A 161 -7.92 -19.03 -4.91
N THR A 162 -8.12 -20.12 -4.20
CA THR A 162 -8.13 -21.48 -4.74
C THR A 162 -9.21 -21.64 -5.83
N ALA A 163 -9.01 -22.60 -6.73
CA ALA A 163 -10.02 -22.89 -7.77
C ALA A 163 -11.36 -23.30 -7.14
N PHE A 164 -11.32 -24.08 -6.06
CA PHE A 164 -12.50 -24.46 -5.29
C PHE A 164 -13.21 -23.25 -4.67
N ALA A 165 -12.49 -22.32 -4.05
CA ALA A 165 -13.08 -21.11 -3.50
C ALA A 165 -13.72 -20.23 -4.58
N ARG A 166 -13.12 -20.12 -5.77
CA ARG A 166 -13.73 -19.41 -6.91
C ARG A 166 -15.06 -20.01 -7.33
N VAL A 167 -15.15 -21.35 -7.37
CA VAL A 167 -16.40 -22.05 -7.66
C VAL A 167 -17.42 -21.83 -6.54
N GLY A 168 -17.00 -21.94 -5.27
CA GLY A 168 -17.85 -21.66 -4.11
C GLY A 168 -18.47 -20.25 -4.15
N TYR A 169 -17.69 -19.21 -4.45
CA TYR A 169 -18.19 -17.84 -4.60
C TYR A 169 -19.20 -17.71 -5.75
N ALA A 170 -18.96 -18.38 -6.88
CA ALA A 170 -19.88 -18.38 -8.00
C ALA A 170 -21.21 -19.11 -7.67
N MET A 171 -21.16 -20.21 -6.91
CA MET A 171 -22.36 -20.94 -6.48
C MET A 171 -23.20 -20.16 -5.47
N GLN A 172 -22.58 -19.41 -4.55
CA GLN A 172 -23.30 -18.53 -3.63
C GLN A 172 -24.14 -17.48 -4.38
N MET A 173 -23.61 -16.94 -5.49
CA MET A 173 -24.31 -16.01 -6.36
C MET A 173 -25.49 -16.68 -7.11
N LEU A 174 -25.38 -17.97 -7.42
CA LEU A 174 -26.43 -18.74 -8.09
C LEU A 174 -27.60 -19.14 -7.17
N PHE A 175 -27.33 -19.47 -5.90
CA PHE A 175 -28.38 -19.97 -4.98
C PHE A 175 -29.06 -18.90 -4.12
N PHE A 176 -28.60 -17.64 -4.12
CA PHE A 176 -29.25 -16.53 -3.40
C PHE A 176 -29.38 -15.24 -4.24
N PRO A 177 -30.19 -15.21 -5.32
CA PRO A 177 -30.33 -14.01 -6.15
C PRO A 177 -31.22 -12.89 -5.55
N PHE A 178 -31.93 -13.13 -4.44
CA PHE A 178 -32.79 -12.11 -3.79
C PHE A 178 -32.83 -12.30 -2.27
N GLN A 179 -32.40 -11.29 -1.51
CA GLN A 179 -33.09 -10.99 -0.24
C GLN A 179 -34.20 -9.99 -0.61
N PRO A 180 -35.50 -10.29 -0.43
CA PRO A 180 -36.50 -9.24 -0.43
C PRO A 180 -36.17 -8.27 0.70
N ILE A 181 -36.12 -6.97 0.40
CA ILE A 181 -36.13 -5.92 1.42
C ILE A 181 -37.49 -6.02 2.12
N LEU A 182 -37.58 -6.81 3.20
CA LEU A 182 -38.73 -6.81 4.09
C LEU A 182 -38.66 -5.58 5.00
N ASN A 183 -38.78 -4.40 4.39
CA ASN A 183 -39.26 -3.20 5.05
C ASN A 183 -40.74 -3.06 4.69
N GLY A 184 -41.64 -3.42 5.61
CA GLY A 184 -43.06 -3.08 5.52
C GLY A 184 -44.03 -4.26 5.54
N ALA A 185 -44.13 -4.96 6.68
CA ALA A 185 -45.35 -5.70 7.03
C ALA A 185 -45.46 -5.83 8.56
N SER A 186 -45.29 -4.70 9.26
CA SER A 186 -45.60 -4.58 10.68
C SER A 186 -46.99 -3.98 10.91
N GLN A 187 -47.99 -4.24 10.05
CA GLN A 187 -49.40 -3.83 10.26
C GLN A 187 -50.37 -4.62 9.37
N VAL A 188 -50.70 -5.87 9.71
CA VAL A 188 -52.07 -6.45 9.58
C VAL A 188 -52.15 -7.62 10.57
N GLY A 189 -52.76 -7.40 11.73
CA GLY A 189 -52.88 -8.43 12.77
C GLY A 189 -53.36 -7.93 14.13
N ALA A 190 -53.54 -6.62 14.29
CA ALA A 190 -54.25 -6.03 15.41
C ALA A 190 -55.54 -5.36 14.92
N VAL A 191 -56.52 -6.17 14.53
CA VAL A 191 -57.92 -5.74 14.48
C VAL A 191 -58.70 -6.65 15.42
N ALA A 192 -59.00 -6.07 16.58
CA ALA A 192 -60.17 -6.34 17.41
C ALA A 192 -60.38 -7.78 17.94
N ALA A 193 -59.71 -8.06 19.06
CA ALA A 193 -60.40 -8.68 20.17
C ALA A 193 -61.51 -7.72 20.65
N GLY A 194 -62.78 -8.06 20.40
CA GLY A 194 -63.91 -7.31 20.94
C GLY A 194 -65.21 -7.47 20.16
N ALA A 195 -65.90 -8.60 20.30
CA ALA A 195 -67.37 -8.71 20.29
C ALA A 195 -67.81 -10.17 20.45
N ASN A 196 -67.66 -10.72 21.67
CA ASN A 196 -68.54 -11.79 22.11
C ASN A 196 -69.74 -11.10 22.79
N THR A 197 -70.88 -11.03 22.10
CA THR A 197 -72.24 -11.05 22.69
C THR A 197 -73.27 -10.95 21.56
N LEU A 198 -74.18 -11.94 21.56
CA LEU A 198 -75.54 -12.02 20.97
C LEU A 198 -75.69 -13.37 20.24
N SER A 199 -76.21 -14.39 20.94
CA SER A 199 -77.65 -14.71 21.00
C SER A 199 -78.05 -15.68 19.87
N SER A 200 -78.02 -16.98 20.13
CA SER A 200 -78.75 -17.96 19.34
C SER A 200 -80.13 -18.17 19.96
N ALA A 201 -81.16 -17.67 19.30
CA ALA A 201 -82.51 -18.15 19.45
C ALA A 201 -82.71 -19.32 18.49
N ARG A 202 -82.86 -20.53 19.04
CA ARG A 202 -83.86 -21.54 18.67
C ARG A 202 -83.74 -22.76 19.58
#